data_AF-A0A538LVC0-F1
#
_entry.id   AF-A0A538LVC0-F1
#
_cell.length_a   1.000
_cell.length_b   1.000
_cell.length_c   1.000
_cell.angle_alpha   90.00
_cell.angle_beta   90.00
_cell.angle_gamma   90.00
#
_symmetry.space_group_name_H-M   'P 1'
#
loop_
_entity.id
_entity.type
_entity.pdbx_description
1 polymer ?
#
loop_
_entity_poly.entity_id
_entity_poly.type
_entity_poly.pdbx_seq_one_letter_code
_entity_poly.pdbx_strand_id
1 'polypeptide(L)'
;MQPTIVLVHGAFAESASWSSVIDLLVNAGQPARAAANPLRGLATDAAAVGDLVRTIDGPVVLVGHSYGGAVISNVPADAGEIVGLVYVNAFAPDPGESCFSLAGVYPGSMLGPDTSHPVPRTDGTTDLYIVRDRFQELFCADVPASQATRMAATQRPATQEALSEPSGERPLWRELPSWFLIGEDDRIIPPELQRFMAERARAQRTL
;
A
#
# COMPACT_ATOMS: atom_id res chain seq x y z
N MET A 1 -15.30 20.99 -5.11
CA MET A 1 -16.01 19.76 -4.70
C MET A 1 -15.18 19.04 -3.66
N GLN A 2 -15.77 18.27 -2.75
CA GLN A 2 -15.00 17.47 -1.79
C GLN A 2 -14.34 16.29 -2.54
N PRO A 3 -13.04 16.00 -2.32
CA PRO A 3 -12.36 14.91 -3.05
C PRO A 3 -12.92 13.53 -2.72
N THR A 4 -13.03 12.61 -3.67
CA THR A 4 -13.27 11.19 -3.32
C THR A 4 -11.98 10.55 -2.81
N ILE A 5 -12.06 9.87 -1.67
CA ILE A 5 -10.92 9.15 -1.09
C ILE A 5 -10.89 7.73 -1.65
N VAL A 6 -9.83 7.37 -2.38
CA VAL A 6 -9.62 6.02 -2.89
C VAL A 6 -8.58 5.32 -2.02
N LEU A 7 -9.01 4.30 -1.28
CA LEU A 7 -8.21 3.55 -0.32
C LEU A 7 -7.66 2.28 -0.98
N VAL A 8 -6.34 2.15 -1.04
CA VAL A 8 -5.61 1.07 -1.72
C VAL A 8 -4.86 0.25 -0.68
N HIS A 9 -5.30 -0.98 -0.45
CA HIS A 9 -4.63 -1.89 0.47
C HIS A 9 -3.30 -2.39 -0.12
N GLY A 10 -2.39 -2.80 0.76
CA GLY A 10 -1.12 -3.42 0.40
C GLY A 10 -1.18 -4.95 0.33
N ALA A 11 0.00 -5.56 0.22
CA ALA A 11 0.19 -7.01 0.31
C ALA A 11 -0.35 -7.54 1.64
N PHE A 12 -0.85 -8.78 1.63
CA PHE A 12 -1.39 -9.50 2.80
C PHE A 12 -2.66 -8.90 3.42
N ALA A 13 -3.15 -7.77 2.91
CA ALA A 13 -4.39 -7.11 3.30
C ALA A 13 -5.46 -7.22 2.21
N GLU A 14 -6.66 -6.75 2.50
CA GLU A 14 -7.78 -6.69 1.55
C GLU A 14 -8.53 -5.35 1.65
N SER A 15 -9.45 -5.07 0.72
CA SER A 15 -10.19 -3.80 0.70
C SER A 15 -10.96 -3.55 2.00
N ALA A 16 -11.47 -4.62 2.63
CA ALA A 16 -12.18 -4.55 3.91
C ALA A 16 -11.25 -4.22 5.10
N SER A 17 -9.92 -4.28 4.94
CA SER A 17 -8.99 -3.79 5.97
C SER A 17 -9.16 -2.30 6.26
N TRP A 18 -9.81 -1.56 5.36
CA TRP A 18 -10.14 -0.15 5.53
C TRP A 18 -11.50 0.12 6.20
N SER A 19 -12.28 -0.89 6.59
CA SER A 19 -13.67 -0.70 7.06
C SER A 19 -13.82 0.38 8.13
N SER A 20 -13.01 0.34 9.21
CA SER A 20 -13.09 1.36 10.27
C SER A 20 -12.72 2.78 9.79
N VAL A 21 -11.82 2.90 8.82
CA VAL A 21 -11.46 4.19 8.21
C VAL A 21 -12.59 4.69 7.32
N ILE A 22 -13.20 3.80 6.55
CA ILE A 22 -14.36 4.11 5.71
C ILE A 22 -15.51 4.61 6.58
N ASP A 23 -15.79 3.96 7.71
CA ASP A 23 -16.84 4.39 8.64
C ASP A 23 -16.59 5.82 9.14
N LEU A 24 -15.35 6.16 9.50
CA LEU A 24 -14.97 7.52 9.92
C LEU A 24 -15.14 8.54 8.79
N LEU A 25 -14.70 8.21 7.57
CA LEU A 25 -14.82 9.09 6.40
C LEU A 25 -16.29 9.35 6.03
N VAL A 26 -17.10 8.29 5.97
CA VAL A 26 -18.53 8.38 5.65
C VAL A 26 -19.27 9.20 6.71
N ASN A 27 -18.97 8.98 8.00
CA ASN A 27 -19.56 9.77 9.09
C ASN A 27 -19.16 11.26 9.02
N ALA A 28 -17.99 11.58 8.47
CA ALA A 28 -17.56 12.94 8.20
C ALA A 28 -18.13 13.53 6.90
N GLY A 29 -18.96 12.78 6.17
CA GLY A 29 -19.53 13.18 4.88
C GLY A 29 -18.54 13.10 3.70
N GLN A 30 -17.38 12.45 3.90
CA GLN A 30 -16.36 12.28 2.88
C GLN A 30 -16.65 11.04 2.03
N PRO A 31 -16.81 11.15 0.69
CA PRO A 31 -16.96 9.98 -0.16
C PRO A 31 -15.68 9.14 -0.16
N ALA A 32 -15.83 7.83 0.02
CA ALA A 32 -14.72 6.88 0.05
C ALA A 32 -15.00 5.65 -0.81
N ARG A 33 -13.96 5.11 -1.46
CA ARG A 33 -13.99 3.85 -2.20
C ARG A 33 -12.74 3.03 -1.84
N ALA A 34 -12.91 1.77 -1.44
CA ALA A 34 -11.79 0.87 -1.25
C ALA A 34 -11.54 0.06 -2.54
N ALA A 35 -10.35 0.22 -3.12
CA ALA A 35 -9.96 -0.49 -4.31
C ALA A 35 -9.67 -1.96 -4.00
N ALA A 36 -10.11 -2.87 -4.88
CA ALA A 36 -9.72 -4.28 -4.85
C ALA A 36 -8.37 -4.47 -5.53
N ASN A 37 -7.30 -3.99 -4.87
CA ASN A 37 -5.93 -4.07 -5.40
C ASN A 37 -5.60 -5.54 -5.78
N PRO A 38 -5.25 -5.84 -7.05
CA PRO A 38 -5.10 -7.22 -7.51
C PRO A 38 -3.91 -7.96 -6.87
N LEU A 39 -2.83 -7.24 -6.54
CA LEU A 39 -1.58 -7.73 -5.96
C LEU A 39 -0.80 -8.66 -6.92
N ARG A 40 -0.77 -8.30 -8.21
CA ARG A 40 -0.21 -9.16 -9.29
C ARG A 40 0.97 -8.56 -10.04
N GLY A 41 1.11 -7.25 -10.05
CA GLY A 41 2.21 -6.53 -10.69
C GLY A 41 2.05 -5.05 -10.41
N LEU A 42 3.13 -4.32 -10.17
CA LEU A 42 3.07 -2.90 -9.82
C LEU A 42 2.39 -2.08 -10.91
N ALA A 43 2.80 -2.25 -12.18
CA ALA A 43 2.20 -1.51 -13.29
C ALA A 43 0.73 -1.91 -13.54
N THR A 44 0.41 -3.21 -13.44
CA THR A 44 -0.95 -3.71 -13.70
C THR A 44 -1.92 -3.38 -12.57
N ASP A 45 -1.46 -3.42 -11.32
CA ASP A 45 -2.22 -3.01 -10.13
C ASP A 45 -2.49 -1.50 -10.16
N ALA A 46 -1.49 -0.69 -10.53
CA ALA A 46 -1.64 0.75 -10.69
C ALA A 46 -2.61 1.12 -11.84
N ALA A 47 -2.57 0.38 -12.95
CA ALA A 47 -3.53 0.54 -14.04
C ALA A 47 -4.96 0.21 -13.58
N ALA A 48 -5.16 -0.87 -12.81
CA ALA A 48 -6.46 -1.26 -12.28
C ALA A 48 -7.03 -0.22 -11.29
N VAL A 49 -6.19 0.37 -10.43
CA VAL A 49 -6.59 1.51 -9.58
C VAL A 49 -6.92 2.73 -10.45
N GLY A 50 -6.12 3.01 -11.49
CA GLY A 50 -6.40 4.07 -12.45
C GLY A 50 -7.76 3.92 -13.15
N ASP A 51 -8.13 2.70 -13.54
CA ASP A 51 -9.45 2.42 -14.12
C ASP A 51 -10.59 2.73 -13.15
N LEU A 52 -10.43 2.42 -11.86
CA LEU A 52 -11.38 2.84 -10.84
C LEU A 52 -11.46 4.37 -10.73
N VAL A 53 -10.32 5.06 -10.72
CA VAL A 53 -10.25 6.53 -10.62
C VAL A 53 -10.99 7.20 -11.79
N ARG A 54 -10.87 6.67 -13.01
CA ARG A 54 -11.57 7.19 -14.21
C ARG A 54 -13.10 7.17 -14.08
N THR A 55 -13.66 6.37 -13.17
CA THR A 55 -15.10 6.31 -12.91
C THR A 55 -15.59 7.32 -11.89
N ILE A 56 -14.71 8.17 -11.37
CA ILE A 56 -15.01 9.15 -10.32
C ILE A 56 -15.03 10.54 -10.94
N ASP A 57 -16.16 11.23 -10.81
CA ASP A 57 -16.26 12.63 -11.20
C ASP A 57 -15.63 13.55 -10.12
N GLY A 58 -14.74 14.44 -10.56
CA GLY A 58 -14.11 15.46 -9.71
C GLY A 58 -12.84 15.00 -8.99
N PRO A 59 -12.40 15.76 -7.96
CA PRO A 59 -11.09 15.57 -7.35
C PRO A 59 -10.97 14.24 -6.60
N VAL A 60 -9.80 13.62 -6.64
CA VAL A 60 -9.49 12.35 -5.98
C VAL A 60 -8.24 12.47 -5.11
N VAL A 61 -8.30 11.92 -3.90
CA VAL A 61 -7.12 11.67 -3.06
C VAL A 61 -6.89 10.17 -3.02
N LEU A 62 -5.70 9.73 -3.41
CA LEU A 62 -5.30 8.34 -3.31
C LEU A 62 -4.61 8.08 -1.97
N VAL A 63 -5.02 7.03 -1.28
CA VAL A 63 -4.47 6.64 0.02
C VAL A 63 -3.97 5.21 -0.07
N GLY A 64 -2.69 4.99 0.15
CA GLY A 64 -2.04 3.69 -0.01
C GLY A 64 -1.48 3.19 1.31
N HIS A 65 -1.81 1.96 1.68
CA HIS A 65 -1.18 1.25 2.80
C HIS A 65 -0.11 0.28 2.31
N SER A 66 1.08 0.27 2.92
CA SER A 66 2.16 -0.67 2.58
C SER A 66 2.49 -0.64 1.07
N TYR A 67 2.48 -1.79 0.39
CA TYR A 67 2.60 -1.90 -1.08
C TYR A 67 1.60 -1.00 -1.84
N GLY A 68 0.42 -0.73 -1.28
CA GLY A 68 -0.56 0.20 -1.84
C GLY A 68 0.02 1.60 -2.06
N GLY A 69 1.03 2.02 -1.29
CA GLY A 69 1.78 3.25 -1.53
C GLY A 69 2.52 3.25 -2.88
N ALA A 70 3.20 2.15 -3.20
CA ALA A 70 3.86 1.99 -4.49
C ALA A 70 2.83 2.01 -5.63
N VAL A 71 1.69 1.34 -5.43
CA VAL A 71 0.59 1.33 -6.41
C VAL A 71 0.07 2.75 -6.66
N ILE A 72 -0.30 3.52 -5.63
CA ILE A 72 -0.81 4.88 -5.82
C ILE A 72 0.24 5.82 -6.43
N SER A 73 1.53 5.56 -6.17
CA SER A 73 2.62 6.31 -6.80
C SER A 73 2.66 6.10 -8.31
N ASN A 74 2.25 4.92 -8.79
CA ASN A 74 2.37 4.53 -10.19
C ASN A 74 1.04 4.61 -10.98
N VAL A 75 -0.04 5.10 -10.36
CA VAL A 75 -1.30 5.34 -11.08
C VAL A 75 -1.05 6.33 -12.22
N PRO A 76 -1.59 6.09 -13.43
CA PRO A 76 -1.44 7.03 -14.54
C PRO A 76 -1.94 8.43 -14.17
N ALA A 77 -1.11 9.46 -14.40
CA ALA A 77 -1.45 10.84 -14.06
C ALA A 77 -2.72 11.36 -14.77
N ASP A 78 -3.07 10.75 -15.90
CA ASP A 78 -4.26 11.06 -16.70
C ASP A 78 -5.50 10.23 -16.32
N ALA A 79 -5.43 9.42 -15.25
CA ALA A 79 -6.56 8.62 -14.78
C ALA A 79 -7.72 9.47 -14.21
N GLY A 80 -7.48 10.72 -13.84
CA GLY A 80 -8.51 11.63 -13.34
C GLY A 80 -7.91 12.88 -12.68
N GLU A 81 -8.74 13.64 -11.97
CA GLU A 81 -8.30 14.81 -11.20
C GLU A 81 -7.68 14.37 -9.86
N ILE A 82 -6.52 13.71 -9.90
CA ILE A 82 -5.81 13.29 -8.69
C ILE A 82 -5.14 14.51 -8.06
N VAL A 83 -5.57 14.89 -6.85
CA VAL A 83 -5.14 16.13 -6.17
C VAL A 83 -4.21 15.89 -4.98
N GLY A 84 -3.97 14.64 -4.59
CA GLY A 84 -3.09 14.35 -3.46
C GLY A 84 -2.90 12.86 -3.17
N LEU A 85 -1.84 12.56 -2.43
CA LEU A 85 -1.40 11.21 -2.08
C LEU A 85 -1.21 11.08 -0.56
N VAL A 86 -1.74 10.04 0.05
CA VAL A 86 -1.52 9.73 1.46
C VAL A 86 -0.89 8.35 1.59
N TYR A 87 0.28 8.29 2.21
CA TYR A 87 1.04 7.09 2.48
C TYR A 87 0.85 6.68 3.93
N VAL A 88 0.24 5.52 4.17
CA VAL A 88 0.00 4.98 5.52
C VAL A 88 0.87 3.76 5.70
N ASN A 89 1.94 3.83 6.50
CA ASN A 89 2.87 2.70 6.66
C ASN A 89 3.30 2.12 5.30
N ALA A 90 3.74 2.98 4.38
CA ALA A 90 3.73 2.65 2.95
C ALA A 90 5.05 2.94 2.24
N PHE A 91 5.26 2.22 1.13
CA PHE A 91 6.36 2.48 0.21
C PHE A 91 6.02 3.66 -0.71
N ALA A 92 6.98 4.53 -0.97
CA ALA A 92 6.93 5.57 -2.00
C ALA A 92 8.21 5.50 -2.86
N PRO A 93 8.29 4.48 -3.75
CA PRO A 93 9.51 4.21 -4.52
C PRO A 93 9.81 5.33 -5.52
N ASP A 94 11.10 5.52 -5.77
CA ASP A 94 11.64 6.34 -6.85
C ASP A 94 11.73 5.52 -8.15
N PRO A 95 11.90 6.15 -9.34
CA PRO A 95 12.11 5.40 -10.58
C PRO A 95 13.17 4.32 -10.45
N GLY A 96 12.82 3.10 -10.88
CA GLY A 96 13.70 1.95 -10.82
C GLY A 96 13.75 1.22 -9.47
N GLU A 97 13.23 1.79 -8.39
CA GLU A 97 13.15 1.12 -7.08
C GLU A 97 11.93 0.21 -6.98
N SER A 98 12.06 -0.91 -6.27
CA SER A 98 10.96 -1.81 -5.92
C SER A 98 10.73 -1.84 -4.40
N CYS A 99 9.60 -2.39 -3.96
CA CYS A 99 9.34 -2.57 -2.53
C CYS A 99 10.41 -3.45 -1.88
N PHE A 100 10.87 -4.49 -2.57
CA PHE A 100 11.93 -5.37 -2.08
C PHE A 100 13.31 -4.72 -2.07
N SER A 101 13.67 -3.91 -3.06
CA SER A 101 14.94 -3.18 -2.99
C SER A 101 14.95 -2.19 -1.81
N LEU A 102 13.80 -1.55 -1.53
CA LEU A 102 13.65 -0.60 -0.43
C LEU A 102 13.65 -1.26 0.95
N ALA A 103 13.00 -2.42 1.09
CA ALA A 103 12.90 -3.13 2.37
C ALA A 103 14.27 -3.45 3.02
N GLY A 104 15.34 -3.52 2.22
CA GLY A 104 16.70 -3.77 2.70
C GLY A 104 17.56 -2.51 2.98
N VAL A 105 17.05 -1.30 2.73
CA VAL A 105 17.85 -0.06 2.87
C VAL A 105 18.11 0.29 4.34
N TYR A 106 17.14 0.02 5.21
CA TYR A 106 17.24 0.22 6.66
C TYR A 106 16.96 -1.07 7.42
N PRO A 107 17.63 -1.32 8.55
CA PRO A 107 17.33 -2.48 9.39
C PRO A 107 15.95 -2.34 10.05
N GLY A 108 15.35 -3.48 10.43
CA GLY A 108 14.15 -3.52 11.28
C GLY A 108 12.97 -4.27 10.68
N SER A 109 12.99 -4.59 9.39
CA SER A 109 11.94 -5.43 8.81
C SER A 109 12.04 -6.85 9.36
N MET A 110 10.91 -7.37 9.85
CA MET A 110 10.76 -8.76 10.27
C MET A 110 10.25 -9.65 9.13
N LEU A 111 9.95 -9.08 7.95
CA LEU A 111 9.56 -9.83 6.77
C LEU A 111 10.81 -10.33 6.02
N GLY A 112 10.86 -11.63 5.74
CA GLY A 112 11.99 -12.27 5.08
C GLY A 112 11.70 -13.73 4.73
N PRO A 113 12.73 -14.50 4.30
CA PRO A 113 12.55 -15.89 3.88
C PRO A 113 11.92 -16.79 4.96
N ASP A 114 12.27 -16.59 6.23
CA ASP A 114 11.77 -17.43 7.34
C ASP A 114 10.38 -17.00 7.87
N THR A 115 9.87 -15.85 7.41
CA THR A 115 8.56 -15.30 7.82
C THR A 115 7.57 -15.19 6.68
N SER A 116 7.96 -15.68 5.50
CA SER A 116 7.12 -15.78 4.32
C SER A 116 6.97 -17.24 3.88
N HIS A 117 5.83 -17.53 3.26
CA HIS A 117 5.52 -18.84 2.70
C HIS A 117 5.24 -18.68 1.19
N PRO A 118 6.19 -19.07 0.31
CA PRO A 118 6.00 -18.99 -1.12
C PRO A 118 5.06 -20.09 -1.63
N VAL A 119 4.21 -19.74 -2.58
CA VAL A 119 3.27 -20.64 -3.26
C VAL A 119 3.43 -20.44 -4.78
N PRO A 120 4.07 -21.37 -5.49
CA PRO A 120 4.17 -21.30 -6.94
C PRO A 120 2.80 -21.29 -7.60
N ARG A 121 2.62 -20.43 -8.61
CA ARG A 121 1.38 -20.29 -9.37
C ARG A 121 1.52 -20.92 -10.76
N THR A 122 0.37 -21.21 -11.38
CA THR A 122 0.32 -21.84 -12.71
C THR A 122 0.76 -20.93 -13.85
N ASP A 123 0.75 -19.61 -13.63
CA ASP A 123 1.21 -18.59 -14.59
C ASP A 123 2.73 -18.34 -14.51
N GLY A 124 3.45 -19.10 -13.68
CA GLY A 124 4.89 -18.98 -13.49
C GLY A 124 5.31 -17.94 -12.43
N THR A 125 4.38 -17.19 -11.87
CA THR A 125 4.63 -16.25 -10.76
C THR A 125 4.58 -16.95 -9.40
N THR A 126 4.97 -16.28 -8.32
CA THR A 126 4.96 -16.85 -6.97
C THR A 126 4.14 -16.00 -6.01
N ASP A 127 3.07 -16.55 -5.45
CA ASP A 127 2.34 -15.91 -4.37
C ASP A 127 3.15 -15.98 -3.07
N LEU A 128 3.30 -14.86 -2.39
CA LEU A 128 3.85 -14.81 -1.04
C LEU A 128 2.72 -14.66 -0.03
N TYR A 129 2.84 -15.39 1.07
CA TYR A 129 2.02 -15.26 2.27
C TYR A 129 2.93 -14.95 3.46
N ILE A 130 2.41 -14.27 4.48
CA ILE A 130 3.05 -14.26 5.80
C ILE A 130 2.71 -15.59 6.49
N VAL A 131 3.70 -16.21 7.11
CA VAL A 131 3.51 -17.47 7.86
C VAL A 131 2.42 -17.26 8.93
N ARG A 132 1.42 -18.15 8.92
CA ARG A 132 0.13 -17.92 9.59
C ARG A 132 0.26 -17.79 11.11
N ASP A 133 1.12 -18.59 11.72
CA ASP A 133 1.37 -18.63 13.16
C ASP A 133 2.07 -17.37 13.69
N ARG A 134 2.79 -16.64 12.83
CA ARG A 134 3.43 -15.37 13.18
C ARG A 134 2.73 -14.14 12.60
N PHE A 135 1.61 -14.31 11.91
CA PHE A 135 0.91 -13.21 11.23
C PHE A 135 0.59 -12.03 12.16
N GLN A 136 0.07 -12.31 13.37
CA GLN A 136 -0.24 -11.26 14.33
C GLN A 136 1.01 -10.49 14.75
N GLU A 137 2.05 -11.22 15.19
CA GLU A 137 3.32 -10.64 15.63
C GLU A 137 3.94 -9.76 14.55
N LEU A 138 3.88 -10.17 13.29
CA LEU A 138 4.59 -9.51 12.20
C LEU A 138 3.79 -8.36 11.57
N PHE A 139 2.49 -8.55 11.34
CA PHE A 139 1.71 -7.66 10.47
C PHE A 139 0.67 -6.80 11.19
N CYS A 140 0.21 -7.24 12.36
CA CYS A 140 -0.87 -6.58 13.08
C CYS A 140 -0.72 -6.78 14.60
N ALA A 141 0.43 -6.38 15.13
CA ALA A 141 0.82 -6.69 16.51
C ALA A 141 -0.08 -6.03 17.57
N ASP A 142 -0.77 -4.96 17.19
CA ASP A 142 -1.63 -4.12 18.02
C ASP A 142 -3.13 -4.46 17.91
N VAL A 143 -3.52 -5.35 16.98
CA VAL A 143 -4.94 -5.74 16.85
C VAL A 143 -5.30 -6.90 17.79
N PRO A 144 -6.57 -6.98 18.26
CA PRO A 144 -7.02 -8.10 19.08
C PRO A 144 -6.81 -9.46 18.40
N ALA A 145 -6.43 -10.48 19.17
CA ALA A 145 -6.09 -11.81 18.63
C ALA A 145 -7.18 -12.44 17.75
N SER A 146 -8.46 -12.22 18.08
CA SER A 146 -9.58 -12.72 17.26
C SER A 146 -9.66 -12.04 15.90
N GLN A 147 -9.30 -10.75 15.81
CA GLN A 147 -9.20 -10.01 14.56
C GLN A 147 -7.97 -10.45 13.77
N ALA A 148 -6.80 -10.58 14.42
CA ALA A 148 -5.58 -11.07 13.78
C ALA A 148 -5.76 -12.48 13.19
N THR A 149 -6.49 -13.37 13.89
CA THR A 149 -6.81 -14.71 13.39
C THR A 149 -7.62 -14.65 12.09
N ARG A 150 -8.61 -13.74 12.00
CA ARG A 150 -9.38 -13.53 10.76
C ARG A 150 -8.51 -12.95 9.66
N MET A 151 -7.72 -11.92 9.95
CA MET A 151 -6.81 -11.30 8.98
C MET A 151 -5.79 -12.32 8.44
N ALA A 152 -5.22 -13.16 9.30
CA ALA A 152 -4.29 -14.21 8.88
C ALA A 152 -4.95 -15.26 7.97
N ALA A 153 -6.25 -15.51 8.15
CA ALA A 153 -7.03 -16.45 7.35
C ALA A 153 -7.51 -15.85 6.02
N THR A 154 -7.77 -14.53 5.99
CA THR A 154 -8.23 -13.81 4.78
C THR A 154 -7.13 -13.04 4.06
N GLN A 155 -5.89 -13.10 4.55
CA GLN A 155 -4.77 -12.41 3.93
C GLN A 155 -4.72 -12.70 2.43
N ARG A 156 -4.61 -11.65 1.62
CA ARG A 156 -4.45 -11.80 0.18
C ARG A 156 -2.96 -11.92 -0.13
N PRO A 157 -2.51 -12.98 -0.82
CA PRO A 157 -1.12 -13.04 -1.22
C PRO A 157 -0.80 -11.93 -2.22
N ALA A 158 0.42 -11.42 -2.16
CA ALA A 158 0.99 -10.63 -3.24
C ALA A 158 2.01 -11.48 -3.98
N THR A 159 2.06 -11.33 -5.30
CA THR A 159 3.11 -11.98 -6.08
C THR A 159 4.46 -11.38 -5.73
N GLN A 160 5.50 -12.23 -5.60
CA GLN A 160 6.88 -11.80 -5.47
C GLN A 160 7.29 -10.82 -6.59
N GLU A 161 6.76 -11.05 -7.79
CA GLU A 161 6.97 -10.24 -8.97
C GLU A 161 6.48 -8.81 -8.76
N ALA A 162 5.25 -8.61 -8.25
CA ALA A 162 4.73 -7.28 -7.92
C ALA A 162 5.61 -6.51 -6.91
N LEU A 163 6.16 -7.20 -5.91
CA LEU A 163 7.01 -6.57 -4.88
C LEU A 163 8.43 -6.29 -5.39
N SER A 164 8.85 -6.97 -6.46
CA SER A 164 10.16 -6.84 -7.10
C SER A 164 10.13 -5.92 -8.32
N GLU A 165 8.94 -5.66 -8.88
CA GLU A 165 8.76 -4.82 -10.05
C GLU A 165 9.17 -3.37 -9.74
N PRO A 166 10.04 -2.77 -10.57
CA PRO A 166 10.50 -1.40 -10.35
C PRO A 166 9.37 -0.39 -10.60
N SER A 167 9.36 0.66 -9.81
CA SER A 167 8.53 1.84 -10.05
C SER A 167 8.89 2.50 -11.37
N GLY A 168 7.88 3.03 -12.07
CA GLY A 168 8.04 3.73 -13.33
C GLY A 168 8.76 5.07 -13.21
N GLU A 169 9.01 5.70 -14.35
CA GLU A 169 9.83 6.92 -14.47
C GLU A 169 9.27 8.18 -13.78
N ARG A 170 7.95 8.23 -13.56
CA ARG A 170 7.27 9.42 -13.02
C ARG A 170 6.28 9.05 -11.92
N PRO A 171 6.76 8.63 -10.73
CA PRO A 171 5.86 8.39 -9.61
C PRO A 171 5.18 9.69 -9.18
N LEU A 172 3.86 9.63 -8.94
CA LEU A 172 3.00 10.81 -8.74
C LEU A 172 3.43 11.72 -7.59
N TRP A 173 4.12 11.20 -6.56
CA TRP A 173 4.58 12.02 -5.43
C TRP A 173 5.64 13.06 -5.83
N ARG A 174 6.26 12.93 -7.02
CA ARG A 174 7.16 13.95 -7.56
C ARG A 174 6.43 15.18 -8.08
N GLU A 175 5.13 15.08 -8.35
CA GLU A 175 4.31 16.11 -8.99
C GLU A 175 3.14 16.58 -8.12
N LEU A 176 2.63 15.71 -7.25
CA LEU A 176 1.47 15.96 -6.40
C LEU A 176 1.87 16.11 -4.94
N PRO A 177 1.14 16.92 -4.15
CA PRO A 177 1.37 16.99 -2.71
C PRO A 177 1.11 15.63 -2.06
N SER A 178 1.96 15.29 -1.09
CA SER A 178 1.87 14.03 -0.37
C SER A 178 1.91 14.22 1.14
N TRP A 179 1.29 13.28 1.85
CA TRP A 179 1.30 13.17 3.31
C TRP A 179 1.69 11.76 3.70
N PHE A 180 2.41 11.63 4.81
CA PHE A 180 2.83 10.34 5.36
C PHE A 180 2.26 10.19 6.77
N LEU A 181 1.72 9.03 7.08
CA LEU A 181 1.33 8.57 8.41
C LEU A 181 2.20 7.36 8.75
N ILE A 182 3.08 7.53 9.74
CA ILE A 182 4.11 6.58 10.13
C ILE A 182 3.77 5.95 11.48
N GLY A 183 3.53 4.64 11.47
CA GLY A 183 3.45 3.82 12.67
C GLY A 183 4.84 3.53 13.19
N GLU A 184 5.15 4.03 14.38
CA GLU A 184 6.50 3.88 14.98
C GLU A 184 6.86 2.44 15.37
N ASP A 185 5.84 1.58 15.52
CA ASP A 185 5.99 0.16 15.84
C ASP A 185 5.78 -0.75 14.62
N ASP A 186 5.84 -0.22 13.39
CA ASP A 186 5.75 -1.02 12.16
C ASP A 186 6.92 -2.01 12.06
N ARG A 187 6.58 -3.29 12.01
CA ARG A 187 7.51 -4.43 11.97
C ARG A 187 7.80 -4.92 10.55
N ILE A 188 7.13 -4.39 9.54
CA ILE A 188 7.31 -4.75 8.13
C ILE A 188 8.11 -3.67 7.40
N ILE A 189 7.70 -2.41 7.52
CA ILE A 189 8.39 -1.26 6.92
C ILE A 189 8.94 -0.40 8.05
N PRO A 190 10.26 -0.46 8.32
CA PRO A 190 10.85 0.30 9.42
C PRO A 190 10.50 1.79 9.35
N PRO A 191 10.13 2.44 10.46
CA PRO A 191 9.77 3.86 10.48
C PRO A 191 10.84 4.75 9.84
N GLU A 192 12.12 4.39 9.99
CA GLU A 192 13.23 5.13 9.39
C GLU A 192 13.21 5.10 7.86
N LEU A 193 12.88 3.96 7.27
CA LEU A 193 12.68 3.85 5.82
C LEU A 193 11.50 4.71 5.36
N GLN A 194 10.42 4.74 6.14
CA GLN A 194 9.26 5.59 5.84
C GLN A 194 9.61 7.08 5.89
N ARG A 195 10.37 7.52 6.90
CA ARG A 195 10.85 8.90 7.03
C ARG A 195 11.77 9.29 5.87
N PHE A 196 12.71 8.42 5.52
CA PHE A 196 13.58 8.61 4.36
C PHE A 196 12.77 8.87 3.08
N MET A 197 11.76 8.04 2.82
CA MET A 197 10.89 8.22 1.64
C MET A 197 10.03 9.49 1.73
N ALA A 198 9.52 9.84 2.92
CA ALA A 198 8.74 11.06 3.14
C ALA A 198 9.56 12.33 2.91
N GLU A 199 10.80 12.37 3.39
CA GLU A 199 11.74 13.47 3.16
C GLU A 199 12.08 13.61 1.68
N ARG A 200 12.37 12.49 1.00
CA ARG A 200 12.61 12.46 -0.45
C ARG A 200 11.41 12.98 -1.23
N ALA A 201 10.19 12.62 -0.83
CA ALA A 201 8.95 13.09 -1.42
C ALA A 201 8.60 14.53 -1.06
N ARG A 202 9.37 15.18 -0.17
CA ARG A 202 9.07 16.52 0.38
C ARG A 202 7.62 16.58 0.87
N ALA A 203 7.23 15.58 1.64
CA ALA A 203 5.89 15.45 2.18
C ALA A 203 5.45 16.75 2.86
N GLN A 204 4.21 17.17 2.60
CA GLN A 204 3.60 18.34 3.23
C GLN A 204 3.54 18.18 4.74
N ARG A 205 3.35 16.95 5.21
CA ARG A 205 3.42 16.58 6.61
C ARG A 205 3.71 15.10 6.77
N THR A 206 4.49 14.79 7.80
CA THR A 206 4.65 13.45 8.36
C THR A 206 3.96 13.42 9.72
N LEU A 207 3.10 12.44 9.92
CA LEU A 207 2.30 12.20 11.13
C LEU A 207 2.76 10.93 11.81
#